data_AF-A0A7C2VDT8-F1
#
_entry.id   AF-A0A7C2VDT8-F1
#
_cell.length_a   1.000
_cell.length_b   1.000
_cell.length_c   1.000
_cell.angle_alpha   90.00
_cell.angle_beta   90.00
_cell.angle_gamma   90.00
#
_symmetry.space_group_name_H-M   'P 1'
#
loop_
_entity.id
_entity.type
_entity.pdbx_description
1 polymer ?
#
loop_
_entity_poly.entity_id
_entity_poly.type
_entity_poly.pdbx_seq_one_letter_code
_entity_poly.pdbx_strand_id
1 'polypeptide(L)'
;MEGRKSEPMEELRKRYKDEWLVVLVTKHDRYGLPSEGILLARCPDKYKVHETILALREQGEKGELYSFFTGPTIPEGWEAVLHGNCSL
;
A
#
# COMPACT_ATOMS: atom_id res chain seq x y z
N MET A 1 -7.24 21.06 1.80
CA MET A 1 -7.10 19.62 1.46
C MET A 1 -7.77 19.30 0.12
N GLU A 2 -7.74 20.23 -0.85
CA GLU A 2 -8.29 19.99 -2.19
C GLU A 2 -7.22 19.33 -3.06
N GLY A 3 -7.59 18.28 -3.81
CA GLY A 3 -6.77 17.73 -4.89
C GLY A 3 -6.28 16.28 -4.72
N ARG A 4 -6.50 15.65 -3.56
CA ARG A 4 -6.17 14.22 -3.38
C ARG A 4 -7.33 13.35 -3.90
N LYS A 5 -7.13 12.69 -5.04
CA LYS A 5 -8.14 11.82 -5.67
C LYS A 5 -8.10 10.42 -5.06
N SER A 6 -9.24 9.95 -4.56
CA SER A 6 -9.43 8.55 -4.19
C SER A 6 -9.63 7.71 -5.45
N GLU A 7 -8.94 6.58 -5.55
CA GLU A 7 -9.03 5.67 -6.69
C GLU A 7 -9.10 4.21 -6.21
N PRO A 8 -9.67 3.28 -7.01
CA PRO A 8 -9.63 1.85 -6.70
C PRO A 8 -8.19 1.34 -6.64
N MET A 9 -7.89 0.46 -5.67
CA MET A 9 -6.55 -0.13 -5.50
C MET A 9 -6.04 -0.83 -6.76
N GLU A 10 -6.94 -1.49 -7.51
CA GLU A 10 -6.61 -2.15 -8.76
C GLU A 10 -6.16 -1.18 -9.86
N GLU A 11 -6.73 0.03 -9.91
CA GLU A 11 -6.29 1.05 -10.87
C GLU A 11 -4.90 1.60 -10.51
N LEU A 12 -4.59 1.70 -9.22
CA LEU A 12 -3.24 2.03 -8.75
C LEU A 12 -2.23 0.93 -9.14
N ARG A 13 -2.57 -0.36 -8.94
CA ARG A 13 -1.73 -1.51 -9.34
C ARG A 13 -1.51 -1.58 -10.85
N LYS A 14 -2.50 -1.18 -11.67
CA LYS A 14 -2.36 -1.15 -13.14
C LYS A 14 -1.45 -0.02 -13.59
N ARG A 15 -1.56 1.16 -12.97
CA ARG A 15 -0.84 2.36 -13.37
C ARG A 15 0.64 2.34 -12.98
N TYR A 16 0.96 1.87 -11.79
CA TYR A 16 2.33 1.83 -11.27
C TYR A 16 2.80 0.40 -11.20
N LYS A 17 3.87 0.06 -11.92
CA LYS A 17 4.43 -1.29 -11.99
C LYS A 17 5.78 -1.34 -11.32
N ASP A 18 6.06 -2.46 -10.64
CA ASP A 18 7.34 -2.71 -9.97
C ASP A 18 7.75 -1.62 -8.95
N GLU A 19 6.75 -1.00 -8.32
CA GLU A 19 6.93 0.04 -7.31
C GLU A 19 6.19 -0.34 -6.02
N TRP A 20 6.71 0.10 -4.88
CA TRP A 20 5.96 0.16 -3.64
C TRP A 20 5.09 1.40 -3.63
N LEU A 21 3.83 1.23 -3.30
CA LEU A 21 2.89 2.33 -3.10
C LEU A 21 2.58 2.47 -1.61
N VAL A 22 2.43 3.71 -1.14
CA VAL A 22 1.84 4.05 0.15
C VAL A 22 0.54 4.79 -0.12
N VAL A 23 -0.56 4.24 0.38
CA VAL A 23 -1.91 4.76 0.17
C VAL A 23 -2.57 5.08 1.50
N LEU A 24 -3.29 6.20 1.55
CA LEU A 24 -4.26 6.46 2.60
C LEU A 24 -5.54 5.72 2.23
N VAL A 25 -5.95 4.76 3.06
CA VAL A 25 -7.15 3.96 2.84
C VAL A 25 -8.38 4.83 3.05
N THR A 26 -9.29 4.82 2.07
CA THR A 26 -10.56 5.55 2.14
C THR A 26 -11.76 4.61 2.25
N LYS A 27 -11.60 3.34 1.87
CA LYS A 27 -12.67 2.34 1.93
C LYS A 27 -12.12 0.91 2.01
N HIS A 28 -12.85 0.06 2.70
CA HIS A 28 -12.64 -1.40 2.74
C HIS A 28 -13.75 -2.13 2.00
N ASP A 29 -13.44 -3.30 1.44
CA ASP A 29 -14.44 -4.19 0.87
C ASP A 29 -15.20 -4.99 1.96
N ARG A 30 -16.09 -5.90 1.54
CA ARG A 30 -16.88 -6.74 2.46
C ARG A 30 -16.05 -7.68 3.34
N TYR A 31 -14.78 -7.89 3.01
CA TYR A 31 -13.85 -8.73 3.75
C TYR A 31 -12.93 -7.90 4.67
N GLY A 32 -13.13 -6.58 4.71
CA GLY A 32 -12.29 -5.68 5.49
C GLY A 32 -10.93 -5.39 4.84
N LEU A 33 -10.75 -5.69 3.54
CA LEU A 33 -9.51 -5.38 2.82
C LEU A 33 -9.61 -3.99 2.17
N PRO A 34 -8.53 -3.19 2.15
CA PRO A 34 -8.53 -1.90 1.46
C PRO A 34 -8.92 -2.04 -0.01
N SER A 35 -9.98 -1.33 -0.44
CA SER A 35 -10.50 -1.38 -1.81
C SER A 35 -10.34 -0.07 -2.58
N GLU A 36 -10.35 1.06 -1.87
CA GLU A 36 -10.12 2.40 -2.43
C GLU A 36 -9.19 3.22 -1.51
N GLY A 37 -8.48 4.18 -2.11
CA GLY A 37 -7.56 5.02 -1.36
C GLY A 37 -6.89 6.09 -2.20
N ILE A 38 -6.16 6.95 -1.50
CA ILE A 38 -5.42 8.07 -2.07
C ILE A 38 -3.94 7.68 -2.10
N LEU A 39 -3.32 7.73 -3.28
CA LEU A 39 -1.88 7.54 -3.38
C LEU A 39 -1.14 8.72 -2.73
N LEU A 40 -0.30 8.43 -1.74
CA LEU A 40 0.52 9.44 -1.05
C LEU A 40 1.97 9.42 -1.54
N ALA A 41 2.51 8.23 -1.79
CA ALA A 41 3.89 8.07 -2.23
C ALA A 41 4.08 6.81 -3.08
N ARG A 42 5.12 6.84 -3.92
CA ARG A 42 5.64 5.71 -4.68
C ARG A 42 7.13 5.58 -4.41
N CYS A 43 7.64 4.34 -4.30
CA CYS A 43 9.05 4.09 -4.08
C CYS A 43 9.48 2.77 -4.74
N PRO A 44 10.55 2.76 -5.56
CA PRO A 44 11.08 1.50 -6.08
C PRO A 44 11.80 0.66 -5.01
N ASP A 45 12.24 1.29 -3.91
CA ASP A 45 13.05 0.67 -2.87
C ASP A 45 12.21 0.30 -1.64
N LYS A 46 12.16 -0.99 -1.33
CA LYS A 46 11.45 -1.52 -0.16
C LYS A 46 11.92 -0.88 1.15
N TYR A 47 13.21 -0.61 1.32
CA TYR A 47 13.75 -0.12 2.58
C TYR A 47 13.27 1.30 2.89
N LYS A 48 13.00 2.10 1.86
CA LYS A 48 12.51 3.48 1.99
C LYS A 48 11.01 3.58 2.26
N VAL A 49 10.24 2.51 2.10
CA VAL A 49 8.79 2.51 2.36
C VAL A 49 8.51 2.80 3.82
N HIS A 50 9.27 2.18 4.73
CA HIS A 50 9.08 2.39 6.16
C HIS A 50 9.39 3.83 6.57
N GLU A 51 10.52 4.37 6.11
CA GLU A 51 10.90 5.78 6.33
C GLU A 51 9.84 6.74 5.78
N THR A 52 9.29 6.44 4.59
CA THR A 52 8.22 7.24 3.98
C THR A 52 6.95 7.25 4.85
N ILE A 53 6.57 6.10 5.40
CA ILE A 53 5.40 6.00 6.30
C ILE A 53 5.63 6.82 7.56
N LEU A 54 6.82 6.73 8.17
CA LEU A 54 7.16 7.52 9.36
C LEU A 54 7.12 9.02 9.07
N ALA A 55 7.73 9.46 7.97
CA ALA A 55 7.72 10.87 7.57
C ALA A 55 6.29 11.39 7.32
N LEU A 56 5.42 10.60 6.69
CA LEU A 56 4.00 10.97 6.52
C LEU A 56 3.29 11.16 7.87
N ARG A 57 3.57 10.30 8.86
CA ARG A 57 3.01 10.44 10.21
C ARG A 57 3.53 11.69 10.92
N GLU A 58 4.83 11.96 10.84
CA GLU A 58 5.44 13.17 11.40
C GLU A 58 4.87 14.44 10.77
N GLN A 59 4.54 14.40 9.47
CA GLN A 59 3.85 15.48 8.75
C GLN A 59 2.36 15.61 9.10
N GLY A 60 1.84 14.75 9.98
CA GLY A 60 0.47 14.81 10.47
C GLY A 60 -0.55 14.03 9.63
N GLU A 61 -0.11 13.13 8.75
CA GLU A 61 -1.02 12.25 8.02
C GLU A 61 -1.73 11.28 8.98
N LYS A 62 -3.07 11.39 9.03
CA LYS A 62 -3.94 10.60 9.91
C LYS A 62 -4.67 9.53 9.10
N GLY A 63 -5.20 8.53 9.80
CA GLY A 63 -5.93 7.42 9.18
C GLY A 63 -5.05 6.22 8.87
N GLU A 64 -5.61 5.23 8.20
CA GLU A 64 -4.93 3.99 7.88
C GLU A 64 -4.03 4.17 6.65
N LEU A 65 -2.73 3.91 6.85
CA LEU A 65 -1.76 3.86 5.76
C LEU A 65 -1.52 2.39 5.39
N TYR A 66 -1.75 2.08 4.13
CA TYR A 66 -1.51 0.75 3.57
C TYR A 66 -0.36 0.83 2.56
N SER A 67 0.51 -0.18 2.55
CA SER A 67 1.59 -0.26 1.58
C SER A 67 1.63 -1.60 0.88
N PHE A 68 1.88 -1.60 -0.42
CA PHE A 68 1.93 -2.80 -1.23
C PHE A 68 2.88 -2.62 -2.41
N PHE A 69 3.49 -3.72 -2.85
CA PHE A 69 4.30 -3.79 -4.06
C PHE A 69 3.44 -4.15 -5.27
N THR A 70 3.66 -3.48 -6.40
CA THR A 70 2.90 -3.66 -7.64
C THR A 70 3.61 -4.51 -8.70
N GLY A 71 4.67 -5.20 -8.31
CA GLY A 71 5.35 -6.16 -9.18
C GLY A 71 4.56 -7.45 -9.42
N PRO A 72 5.18 -8.41 -10.10
CA PRO A 72 4.52 -9.65 -10.51
C PRO A 72 3.97 -10.42 -9.31
N THR A 73 2.78 -11.01 -9.52
CA THR A 73 2.25 -12.01 -8.60
C THR A 73 3.15 -13.24 -8.59
N ILE A 74 3.11 -13.98 -7.49
CA ILE A 74 3.82 -15.27 -7.38
C ILE A 74 3.39 -16.16 -8.55
N PRO A 75 4.34 -16.72 -9.32
CA PRO A 75 4.01 -17.57 -10.47
C PRO A 75 3.19 -18.80 -10.07
N GLU A 76 2.44 -19.35 -11.03
CA GLU A 76 1.72 -20.61 -10.83
C GLU A 76 2.70 -21.75 -10.45
N GLY A 77 2.29 -22.60 -9.51
CA GLY A 77 3.12 -23.69 -8.97
C GLY A 77 4.11 -23.28 -7.88
N TRP A 78 4.12 -22.00 -7.48
CA TRP A 78 4.93 -21.49 -6.37
C TRP A 78 4.05 -21.11 -5.18
N GLU A 79 4.61 -21.22 -3.97
CA GLU A 79 3.95 -20.82 -2.73
C GLU A 79 4.82 -19.78 -1.99
N ALA A 80 4.18 -18.77 -1.39
CA ALA A 80 4.87 -17.90 -0.44
C ALA A 80 4.69 -18.46 0.98
N VAL A 81 5.81 -18.74 1.64
CA VAL A 81 5.83 -19.02 3.06
C VAL A 81 6.00 -17.69 3.81
N LEU A 82 4.94 -17.27 4.49
CA LEU A 82 4.98 -16.12 5.39
C LEU A 82 5.29 -16.62 6.80
N HIS A 83 6.46 -16.25 7.33
CA HIS A 83 6.78 -16.51 8.74
C HIS A 83 6.46 -15.26 9.57
N GLY A 84 5.34 -15.29 10.29
CA GLY A 84 4.95 -14.22 11.20
C GLY A 84 5.40 -14.52 12.62
N ASN A 85 6.13 -13.60 13.26
CA ASN A 85 6.22 -13.58 14.72
C ASN A 85 4.95 -12.90 15.24
N CYS A 86 3.90 -13.69 15.50
CA CYS A 86 2.76 -13.21 16.28
C CYS A 86 3.17 -13.20 17.76
N SER A 87 3.67 -12.07 18.26
CA SER A 87 3.65 -11.81 19.70
C SER A 87 2.22 -11.46 20.10
N LEU A 88 1.56 -12.40 20.77
CA LEU A 88 0.28 -12.24 21.47
C LEU A 88 0.41 -11.26 22.64
#